data_AF-A0A946F5X1-F1
#
_entry.id   AF-A0A946F5X1-F1
#
_cell.length_a   1.000
_cell.length_b   1.000
_cell.length_c   1.000
_cell.angle_alpha   90.00
_cell.angle_beta   90.00
_cell.angle_gamma   90.00
#
_symmetry.space_group_name_H-M   'P 1'
#
loop_
_entity.id
_entity.type
_entity.pdbx_description
1 polymer ?
#
loop_
_entity_poly.entity_id
_entity_poly.type
_entity_poly.pdbx_seq_one_letter_code
_entity_poly.pdbx_strand_id
1 'polypeptide(L)' 'VQLLLQPEDLEHDDQSNLKLEVVDRKFRGTNFIYTLKTTSDLLIPVFVHSHHMHQHEIDEKFGIKRPINIDHIVCF' A
#
# COMPACT_ATOMS: atom_id res chain seq x y z
N VAL A 1 8.53 2.72 18.78
CA VAL A 1 7.73 3.70 18.02
C VAL A 1 6.83 2.93 17.08
N GLN A 2 5.52 3.03 17.27
CA GLN A 2 4.55 2.44 16.34
C GLN A 2 4.03 3.57 15.45
N LEU A 3 4.15 3.39 14.13
CA LEU A 3 3.73 4.37 13.14
C LEU A 3 2.38 3.92 12.57
N LEU A 4 1.35 4.76 12.68
CA LEU A 4 0.10 4.56 11.96
C LEU A 4 0.13 5.43 10.71
N LEU A 5 -0.08 4.80 9.55
CA LEU A 5 -0.14 5.44 8.24
C LEU A 5 -1.56 5.30 7.72
N GLN A 6 -2.10 6.36 7.12
CA GLN A 6 -3.35 6.22 6.40
C GLN A 6 -3.10 5.50 5.07
N PRO A 7 -4.01 4.62 4.65
CA PRO A 7 -3.90 3.92 3.37
C PRO A 7 -3.73 4.85 2.16
N GLU A 8 -4.26 6.08 2.24
CA GLU A 8 -4.22 7.10 1.18
C GLU A 8 -2.84 7.75 0.98
N ASP A 9 -1.98 7.74 2.00
CA ASP A 9 -0.63 8.32 1.91
C ASP A 9 0.34 7.45 1.08
N LEU A 10 -0.07 6.23 0.74
CA LEU A 10 0.75 5.25 0.02
C LEU A 10 0.35 5.20 -1.45
N GLU A 11 1.16 5.86 -2.29
CA GLU A 11 1.02 5.78 -3.74
C GLU A 11 1.69 4.53 -4.32
N HIS A 12 1.04 3.92 -5.31
CA HIS A 12 1.61 2.83 -6.11
C HIS A 12 2.62 3.37 -7.14
N ASP A 13 3.78 2.73 -7.22
CA ASP A 13 4.77 2.97 -8.27
C ASP A 13 5.57 1.69 -8.57
N ASP A 14 5.35 1.12 -9.76
CA ASP A 14 6.00 -0.11 -10.21
C ASP A 14 7.52 0.01 -10.39
N GLN A 15 7.99 1.24 -10.69
CA GLN A 15 9.41 1.56 -10.84
C GLN A 15 10.11 1.79 -9.49
N SER A 16 9.37 1.78 -8.38
CA SER A 16 9.97 1.97 -7.07
C SER A 16 10.80 0.77 -6.62
N ASN A 17 11.87 1.07 -5.89
CA ASN A 17 12.77 0.07 -5.33
C ASN A 17 12.15 -0.65 -4.10
N LEU A 18 11.09 -0.09 -3.51
CA LEU A 18 10.35 -0.72 -2.43
C LEU A 18 9.19 -1.52 -2.98
N LYS A 19 9.33 -2.83 -2.96
CA LYS A 19 8.27 -3.77 -3.35
C LYS A 19 7.88 -4.59 -2.13
N LEU A 20 6.61 -4.56 -1.78
CA LEU A 20 6.04 -5.38 -0.70
C LEU A 20 5.10 -6.42 -1.30
N GLU A 21 4.89 -7.50 -0.56
CA GLU A 21 3.99 -8.58 -0.99
C GLU A 21 2.55 -8.24 -0.65
N VAL A 22 1.64 -8.34 -1.62
CA VAL A 22 0.21 -8.23 -1.37
C VAL A 22 -0.27 -9.51 -0.69
N VAL A 23 -0.75 -9.42 0.54
CA VAL A 23 -1.32 -10.58 1.24
C VAL A 23 -2.85 -10.56 1.29
N ASP A 24 -3.47 -9.41 1.02
CA ASP A 24 -4.92 -9.30 0.97
C ASP A 24 -5.34 -8.17 0.02
N ARG A 25 -6.49 -8.32 -0.61
CA ARG A 25 -7.07 -7.32 -1.51
C ARG A 25 -8.56 -7.19 -1.23
N LYS A 26 -9.01 -6.00 -0.82
CA LYS A 26 -10.41 -5.69 -0.58
C LYS A 26 -10.92 -4.64 -1.54
N PHE A 27 -11.99 -4.98 -2.26
CA PHE A 27 -12.70 -4.03 -3.09
C PHE A 27 -13.77 -3.29 -2.28
N ARG A 28 -13.75 -1.95 -2.32
CA ARG A 28 -14.72 -1.08 -1.65
C ARG A 28 -15.35 -0.10 -2.64
N GLY A 29 -16.34 -0.59 -3.39
CA GLY A 29 -17.17 0.21 -4.29
C GLY A 29 -16.43 0.71 -5.52
N THR A 30 -15.64 1.76 -5.38
CA THR A 30 -14.83 2.37 -6.46
C THR A 30 -13.34 2.34 -6.16
N ASN A 31 -12.90 1.68 -5.10
CA ASN A 31 -11.51 1.68 -4.68
C ASN A 31 -11.05 0.28 -4.28
N PHE A 32 -9.75 0.03 -4.36
CA PHE A 32 -9.13 -1.18 -3.84
C PHE A 32 -8.25 -0.83 -2.64
N ILE A 33 -8.38 -1.64 -1.59
CA ILE A 33 -7.48 -1.62 -0.44
C ILE A 33 -6.61 -2.86 -0.54
N TYR A 34 -5.32 -2.66 -0.75
CA TYR A 34 -4.33 -3.71 -0.77
C TYR A 34 -3.65 -3.79 0.59
N THR A 35 -3.61 -4.95 1.21
CA THR A 35 -2.82 -5.16 2.43
C THR A 35 -1.48 -5.72 2.02
N LEU A 36 -0.44 -4.97 2.32
CA LEU A 36 0.94 -5.32 2.02
C LEU A 36 1.62 -5.86 3.27
N LYS A 37 2.39 -6.93 3.12
CA LYS A 37 3.23 -7.48 4.19
C LYS A 37 4.65 -6.96 4.05
N THR A 38 5.15 -6.36 5.12
CA THR A 38 6.55 -5.94 5.24
C THR A 38 7.44 -7.11 5.63
N THR A 39 8.75 -6.94 5.47
CA THR A 39 9.77 -7.90 5.93
C THR A 39 9.81 -8.08 7.45
N SER A 40 9.12 -7.23 8.21
CA SER A 40 8.97 -7.34 9.66
C SER A 40 7.61 -7.90 10.07
N ASP A 41 6.92 -8.61 9.17
CA ASP A 41 5.56 -9.16 9.36
C ASP A 41 4.47 -8.13 9.69
N LEU A 42 4.78 -6.83 9.53
CA LEU A 42 3.79 -5.77 9.66
C LEU A 42 2.89 -5.75 8.43
N LEU A 43 1.58 -5.63 8.66
CA LEU A 43 0.56 -5.49 7.63
C LEU A 43 0.24 -4.01 7.44
N ILE A 44 0.44 -3.51 6.22
CA ILE A 44 0.20 -2.11 5.85
C ILE A 44 -0.91 -2.06 4.79
N PRO A 45 -2.08 -1.50 5.10
CA PRO A 45 -3.11 -1.26 4.10
C PRO A 45 -2.73 -0.07 3.21
N VAL A 46 -2.94 -0.20 1.90
CA VAL A 46 -2.68 0.78 0.84
C VAL A 46 -3.95 1.00 0.05
N PHE A 47 -4.26 2.26 -0.25
CA PHE A 47 -5.45 2.63 -0.99
C PHE A 47 -5.11 2.97 -2.43
N VAL A 48 -5.78 2.30 -3.37
CA VAL A 48 -5.58 2.49 -4.80
C VAL A 48 -6.93 2.82 -5.44
N HIS A 49 -7.00 3.97 -6.10
CA HIS A 49 -8.16 4.35 -6.89
C HIS A 49 -8.33 3.37 -8.06
N SER A 50 -9.55 2.86 -8.28
CA SER A 50 -9.82 1.87 -9.33
C SER A 50 -9.63 2.39 -10.76
N HIS A 51 -9.44 3.71 -10.95
CA HIS A 51 -9.03 4.30 -12.23
C HIS A 51 -7.61 3.90 -12.67
N HIS A 52 -6.81 3.29 -11.79
CA HIS A 52 -5.56 2.67 -12.18
C HIS A 52 -5.82 1.32 -12.85
N MET A 53 -5.47 1.23 -14.12
CA MET A 53 -5.73 0.11 -15.05
C MET A 53 -4.92 -1.17 -14.75
N HIS A 54 -4.20 -1.23 -13.63
CA HIS A 54 -3.40 -2.38 -13.20
C HIS A 54 -3.97 -2.95 -11.91
N GLN A 55 -4.57 -4.13 -12.03
CA GLN A 55 -5.03 -4.91 -10.90
C GLN A 55 -3.93 -5.87 -10.50
N HIS A 56 -3.31 -5.65 -9.34
CA HIS A 56 -2.35 -6.59 -8.78
C HIS A 56 -3.09 -7.76 -8.09
N GLU A 57 -2.56 -8.97 -8.21
CA GLU A 57 -3.07 -10.16 -7.54
C GLU A 57 -2.47 -10.31 -6.12
N ILE A 58 -3.06 -11.20 -5.31
CA ILE A 58 -2.47 -11.61 -4.02
C ILE A 58 -1.17 -12.38 -4.33
N ASP A 59 -0.16 -12.28 -3.46
CA ASP A 59 1.24 -12.73 -3.65
C ASP A 59 2.04 -11.93 -4.71
N GLU A 60 1.47 -10.87 -5.27
CA GLU A 60 2.19 -10.01 -6.21
C GLU A 60 3.07 -8.98 -5.48
N LYS A 61 4.17 -8.58 -6.14
CA LYS A 61 5.07 -7.54 -5.64
C LYS A 61 4.53 -6.16 -5.98
N PHE A 62 3.92 -5.52 -4.99
CA PHE A 62 3.39 -4.17 -5.10
C PHE A 62 4.48 -3.12 -4.87
N GLY A 63 4.77 -2.33 -5.89
CA GLY A 63 5.73 -1.22 -5.79
C GLY A 63 5.12 -0.02 -5.08
N ILE A 64 5.81 0.51 -4.06
CA ILE A 64 5.36 1.69 -3.31
C ILE A 64 6.26 2.86 -3.66
N LYS A 65 5.66 3.95 -4.15
CA LYS A 65 6.37 5.18 -4.53
C LYS A 65 7.21 5.72 -3.38
N ARG A 66 8.44 6.13 -3.70
CA ARG A 66 9.33 6.86 -2.79
C ARG A 66 9.68 8.22 -3.42
N PRO A 67 9.75 9.33 -2.66
CA PRO A 67 9.54 9.44 -1.21
C PRO A 67 8.07 9.19 -0.82
N ILE A 68 7.87 8.48 0.30
CA ILE A 68 6.53 8.30 0.86
C ILE A 68 6.12 9.66 1.43
N ASN A 69 5.14 10.30 0.81
CA ASN A 69 4.65 11.59 1.25
C ASN A 69 3.63 11.34 2.35
N ILE A 70 4.12 11.20 3.57
CA ILE A 70 3.26 10.91 4.72
C ILE A 70 2.79 12.25 5.29
N ASP A 71 1.60 12.68 4.90
CA ASP A 71 1.01 13.91 5.42
C ASP A 71 0.43 13.66 6.83
N HIS A 72 -0.02 12.43 7.08
CA HIS A 72 -0.70 12.03 8.32
C HIS A 72 0.07 10.96 9.12
N ILE A 73 1.14 11.37 9.81
CA ILE A 73 1.81 10.51 10.80
C ILE A 73 1.20 10.72 12.19
N VAL A 74 0.69 9.65 12.80
CA VAL A 74 0.46 9.61 14.24
C VAL A 74 1.51 8.70 14.89
N CYS A 75 2.27 9.28 15.82
CA CYS A 75 3.34 8.61 16.57
C CYS A 75 2.90 8.46 18.03
N PHE A 76 2.97 7.24 18.56
CA PHE A 76 2.71 6.92 19.98
C PHE A 76 3.96 6.32 20.63
#